data_AF-F8JBG8-F1
#
_entry.id   AF-F8JBG8-F1
#
_cell.length_a   1.000
_cell.length_b   1.000
_cell.length_c   1.000
_cell.angle_alpha   90.00
_cell.angle_beta   90.00
_cell.angle_gamma   90.00
#
_symmetry.space_group_name_H-M   'P 1'
#
loop_
_entity.id
_entity.type
_entity.pdbx_description
1 polymer ?
#
loop_
_entity_poly.entity_id
_entity_poly.type
_entity_poly.pdbx_seq_one_letter_code
_entity_poly.pdbx_strand_id
1 'polypeptide(L)'
;MLPDDVFRDRLEKTLVEIETSVARMRDYAAVDVIATTAYWRVVVLPIVPEACPFELLIASKQTFSLKLAEEAFEDLPVEHFELFPHLVRSIEAGHVEKISKFDAMTDELIAIEMRVALGPGWDWRGERRIAKAPPEEVWRTHRYLAYRR
;
A
#
# COMPACT_ATOMS: atom_id res chain seq x y z
N MET A 1 0.15 4.37 21.97
CA MET A 1 -0.97 5.10 21.34
C MET A 1 -0.80 6.58 21.63
N LEU A 2 -0.99 7.42 20.62
CA LEU A 2 -0.97 8.88 20.81
C LEU A 2 -2.28 9.34 21.47
N PRO A 3 -2.26 10.47 22.20
CA PRO A 3 -3.48 11.18 22.55
C PRO A 3 -4.32 11.51 21.32
N ASP A 4 -5.65 11.42 21.44
CA ASP A 4 -6.58 11.55 20.30
C ASP A 4 -6.49 12.90 19.57
N ASP A 5 -6.21 13.98 20.30
CA ASP A 5 -6.05 15.34 19.76
C ASP A 5 -4.75 15.46 18.96
N VAL A 6 -3.64 14.95 19.48
CA VAL A 6 -2.35 14.89 18.79
C VAL A 6 -2.42 13.99 17.56
N PHE A 7 -3.12 12.86 17.65
CA PHE A 7 -3.34 11.97 16.51
C PHE A 7 -4.12 12.68 15.40
N ARG A 8 -5.21 13.36 15.73
CA ARG A 8 -6.04 14.08 14.75
C ARG A 8 -5.27 15.20 14.04
N ASP A 9 -4.55 16.05 14.78
CA ASP A 9 -3.77 17.15 14.18
C ASP A 9 -2.68 16.63 13.21
N ARG A 10 -1.99 15.55 13.59
CA ARG A 10 -0.99 14.91 12.71
C ARG A 10 -1.64 14.25 11.50
N LEU A 11 -2.78 13.59 11.70
CA LEU A 11 -3.52 12.96 10.61
C LEU A 11 -3.96 14.01 9.60
N GLU A 12 -4.58 15.11 10.03
CA GLU A 12 -5.07 16.18 9.15
C GLU A 12 -3.95 16.74 8.27
N LYS A 13 -2.78 17.06 8.85
CA LYS A 13 -1.62 17.53 8.08
C LYS A 13 -1.16 16.51 7.03
N THR A 14 -1.15 15.24 7.40
CA THR A 14 -0.75 14.15 6.52
C THR A 14 -1.76 13.94 5.39
N LEU A 15 -3.06 14.03 5.70
CA LEU A 15 -4.13 13.89 4.71
C LEU A 15 -4.06 14.99 3.65
N VAL A 16 -3.75 16.25 4.02
CA VAL A 16 -3.56 17.34 3.06
C VAL A 16 -2.46 17.02 2.04
N GLU A 17 -1.34 16.43 2.48
CA GLU A 17 -0.24 16.05 1.60
C GLU A 17 -0.62 14.90 0.65
N ILE A 18 -1.35 13.91 1.16
CA ILE A 18 -1.87 12.79 0.36
C ILE A 18 -2.87 13.31 -0.66
N GLU A 19 -3.85 14.11 -0.24
CA GLU A 19 -4.89 14.68 -1.09
C GLU A 19 -4.30 15.52 -2.23
N THR A 20 -3.28 16.33 -1.91
CA THR A 20 -2.54 17.09 -2.93
C THR A 20 -1.87 16.16 -3.95
N SER A 21 -1.31 15.03 -3.48
CA SER A 21 -0.65 14.08 -4.37
C SER A 21 -1.63 13.33 -5.26
N VAL A 22 -2.72 12.78 -4.70
CA VAL A 22 -3.74 12.04 -5.47
C VAL A 22 -4.56 12.96 -6.38
N ALA A 23 -4.70 14.25 -6.06
CA ALA A 23 -5.32 15.21 -6.97
C ALA A 23 -4.52 15.36 -8.28
N ARG A 24 -3.18 15.34 -8.22
CA ARG A 24 -2.32 15.34 -9.42
C ARG A 24 -2.43 14.06 -10.23
N MET A 25 -2.72 12.93 -9.58
CA MET A 25 -2.86 11.64 -10.26
C MET A 25 -4.09 11.56 -11.15
N ARG A 26 -5.07 12.47 -11.00
CA ARG A 26 -6.31 12.47 -11.80
C ARG A 26 -6.07 12.55 -13.31
N ASP A 27 -4.91 13.06 -13.74
CA ASP A 27 -4.52 13.12 -15.15
C ASP A 27 -4.21 11.73 -15.76
N TYR A 28 -3.88 10.73 -14.93
CA TYR A 28 -3.43 9.41 -15.36
C TYR A 28 -3.98 8.24 -14.52
N ALA A 29 -4.91 8.51 -13.61
CA ALA A 29 -5.59 7.54 -12.79
C ALA A 29 -7.01 8.01 -12.44
N ALA A 30 -7.96 7.08 -12.32
CA ALA A 30 -9.23 7.36 -11.68
C ALA A 30 -9.03 7.39 -10.16
N VAL A 31 -9.46 8.47 -9.52
CA VAL A 31 -9.26 8.72 -8.08
C VAL A 31 -10.60 8.99 -7.40
N ASP A 32 -10.91 8.18 -6.40
CA ASP A 32 -12.06 8.33 -5.51
C ASP A 32 -11.58 8.55 -4.08
N VAL A 33 -12.09 9.60 -3.41
CA VAL A 33 -11.71 9.96 -2.04
C VAL A 33 -12.98 10.09 -1.21
N ILE A 34 -13.01 9.41 -0.07
CA ILE A 34 -14.11 9.44 0.89
C ILE A 34 -13.54 9.83 2.26
N ALA A 35 -14.05 10.92 2.81
CA ALA A 35 -13.72 11.36 4.16
C ALA A 35 -14.97 11.31 5.04
N THR A 36 -14.90 10.60 6.16
CA THR A 36 -15.96 10.50 7.18
C THR A 36 -15.37 10.77 8.56
N THR A 37 -16.22 10.83 9.58
CA THR A 37 -15.77 10.93 10.97
C THR A 37 -15.07 9.67 11.48
N ALA A 38 -15.31 8.52 10.84
CA ALA A 38 -14.77 7.22 11.25
C ALA A 38 -13.48 6.84 10.50
N TYR A 39 -13.34 7.29 9.25
CA TYR A 39 -12.18 6.97 8.41
C TYR A 39 -12.03 7.97 7.27
N TRP A 40 -10.81 8.03 6.75
CA TRP A 40 -10.47 8.60 5.46
C TRP A 40 -10.03 7.48 4.52
N ARG A 41 -10.44 7.51 3.25
CA ARG A 41 -10.14 6.47 2.26
C ARG A 41 -9.87 7.09 0.91
N VAL A 42 -8.86 6.56 0.22
CA VAL A 42 -8.62 6.83 -1.21
C VAL A 42 -8.51 5.54 -1.98
N VAL A 43 -9.11 5.51 -3.17
CA VAL A 43 -8.92 4.47 -4.18
C VAL A 43 -8.31 5.11 -5.41
N VAL A 44 -7.24 4.51 -5.93
CA VAL A 44 -6.57 4.97 -7.14
C VAL A 44 -6.43 3.81 -8.13
N LEU A 45 -6.98 4.02 -9.32
CA LEU A 45 -6.94 3.07 -10.43
C LEU A 45 -6.16 3.69 -11.60
N PRO A 46 -4.89 3.32 -11.82
CA PRO A 46 -4.08 3.88 -12.88
C PRO A 46 -4.60 3.48 -14.26
N ILE A 47 -4.47 4.38 -15.24
CA ILE A 47 -4.82 4.12 -16.64
C ILE A 47 -3.73 3.26 -17.32
N VAL A 48 -2.48 3.37 -16.85
CA VAL A 48 -1.34 2.63 -17.39
C VAL A 48 -1.50 1.14 -17.07
N PRO A 49 -1.51 0.26 -18.08
CA PRO A 49 -1.50 -1.19 -17.86
C PRO A 49 -0.29 -1.61 -17.03
N GLU A 50 -0.46 -2.59 -16.15
CA GLU A 50 0.58 -3.12 -15.25
C GLU A 50 1.10 -2.13 -14.19
N ALA A 51 0.49 -0.95 -14.06
CA ALA A 51 0.66 -0.12 -12.87
C ALA A 51 -0.18 -0.67 -11.70
N CYS A 52 0.31 -0.54 -10.47
CA CYS A 52 -0.36 -1.11 -9.29
C CYS A 52 -1.55 -0.24 -8.88
N PRO A 53 -2.82 -0.67 -8.99
CA PRO A 53 -3.92 0.04 -8.33
C PRO A 53 -3.79 -0.11 -6.82
N PHE A 54 -4.23 0.90 -6.07
CA PHE A 54 -4.22 0.82 -4.62
C PHE A 54 -5.47 1.42 -3.97
N GLU A 55 -5.73 0.96 -2.76
CA GLU A 55 -6.68 1.57 -1.85
C GLU A 55 -6.01 1.73 -0.48
N LEU A 56 -6.08 2.94 0.07
CA LEU A 56 -5.57 3.26 1.40
C LEU A 56 -6.73 3.78 2.24
N LEU A 57 -6.99 3.10 3.35
CA LEU A 57 -7.97 3.50 4.35
C LEU A 57 -7.24 3.79 5.66
N ILE A 58 -7.44 4.97 6.24
CA ILE A 58 -6.91 5.35 7.54
C ILE A 58 -8.09 5.55 8.48
N ALA A 59 -8.19 4.70 9.50
CA ALA A 59 -9.28 4.73 10.46
C ALA A 59 -8.96 5.67 11.63
N SER A 60 -9.98 6.27 12.23
CA SER A 60 -9.84 7.13 13.41
C SER A 60 -9.32 6.37 14.64
N LYS A 61 -9.46 5.04 14.67
CA LYS A 61 -8.94 4.12 15.70
C LYS A 61 -7.42 3.85 15.62
N GLN A 62 -6.64 4.73 14.99
CA GLN A 62 -5.18 4.62 14.83
C GLN A 62 -4.74 3.33 14.10
N THR A 63 -5.54 2.87 13.13
CA THR A 63 -5.18 1.78 12.23
C THR A 63 -5.35 2.18 10.78
N PHE A 64 -4.74 1.43 9.87
CA PHE A 64 -4.92 1.60 8.45
C PHE A 64 -5.04 0.25 7.74
N SER A 65 -5.70 0.26 6.60
CA SER A 65 -5.74 -0.86 5.67
C SER A 65 -5.15 -0.40 4.35
N LEU A 66 -4.34 -1.25 3.73
CA LEU A 66 -3.73 -1.01 2.43
C LEU A 66 -4.05 -2.19 1.52
N LYS A 67 -4.63 -1.90 0.37
CA LYS A 67 -4.77 -2.85 -0.73
C LYS A 67 -3.86 -2.44 -1.86
N LEU A 68 -3.07 -3.39 -2.36
CA LEU A 68 -2.17 -3.23 -3.50
C LEU A 68 -2.52 -4.31 -4.52
N ALA A 69 -3.01 -3.91 -5.69
CA ALA A 69 -3.62 -4.82 -6.66
C ALA A 69 -4.71 -5.70 -6.00
N GLU A 70 -4.50 -7.01 -5.96
CA GLU A 70 -5.43 -7.99 -5.40
C GLU A 70 -5.15 -8.32 -3.93
N GLU A 71 -4.04 -7.84 -3.37
CA GLU A 71 -3.63 -8.18 -2.01
C GLU A 71 -4.07 -7.10 -1.02
N ALA A 72 -4.83 -7.50 0.01
CA ALA A 72 -5.30 -6.62 1.06
C ALA A 72 -4.60 -6.92 2.39
N PHE A 73 -4.20 -5.85 3.08
CA PHE A 73 -3.59 -5.87 4.41
C PHE A 73 -4.40 -4.95 5.31
N GLU A 74 -5.06 -5.53 6.30
CA GLU A 74 -6.12 -4.85 7.05
C GLU A 74 -5.73 -4.61 8.51
N ASP A 75 -6.30 -3.56 9.10
CA ASP A 75 -6.19 -3.23 10.53
C ASP A 75 -4.73 -3.13 11.06
N LEU A 76 -3.81 -2.65 10.21
CA LEU A 76 -2.42 -2.42 10.57
C LEU A 76 -2.29 -1.20 11.51
N PRO A 77 -1.43 -1.24 12.53
CA PRO A 77 -1.23 -0.11 13.43
C PRO A 77 -0.56 1.07 12.72
N VAL A 78 -1.00 2.29 13.02
CA VAL A 78 -0.30 3.51 12.56
C VAL A 78 0.90 3.77 13.45
N GLU A 79 2.09 3.38 13.00
CA GLU A 79 3.35 3.64 13.72
C GLU A 79 3.95 5.02 13.38
N HIS A 80 3.89 5.40 12.10
CA HIS A 80 4.48 6.63 11.58
C HIS A 80 3.54 7.27 10.54
N PHE A 81 3.17 8.54 10.71
CA PHE A 81 2.31 9.24 9.75
C PHE A 81 2.99 9.51 8.40
N GLU A 82 4.30 9.74 8.42
CA GLU A 82 5.13 9.94 7.22
C GLU A 82 5.09 8.72 6.28
N LEU A 83 4.70 7.55 6.79
CA LEU A 83 4.49 6.35 5.97
C LEU A 83 3.51 6.62 4.82
N PHE A 84 2.40 7.32 5.06
CA PHE A 84 1.32 7.41 4.08
C PHE A 84 1.68 8.24 2.84
N PRO A 85 2.25 9.47 2.97
CA PRO A 85 2.70 10.20 1.79
C PRO A 85 3.81 9.46 1.03
N HIS A 86 4.71 8.76 1.74
CA HIS A 86 5.75 7.95 1.12
C HIS A 86 5.19 6.75 0.36
N LEU A 87 4.20 6.04 0.91
CA LEU A 87 3.50 4.95 0.22
C LEU A 87 2.90 5.45 -1.09
N VAL A 88 2.10 6.53 -1.03
CA VAL A 88 1.38 7.08 -2.19
C VAL A 88 2.35 7.48 -3.30
N ARG A 89 3.44 8.21 -2.97
CA ARG A 89 4.47 8.59 -3.95
C ARG A 89 5.20 7.39 -4.55
N SER A 90 5.53 6.40 -3.73
CA SER A 90 6.30 5.23 -4.16
C SER A 90 5.47 4.31 -5.04
N ILE A 91 4.17 4.15 -4.73
CA ILE A 91 3.23 3.39 -5.56
C ILE A 91 3.04 4.09 -6.91
N GLU A 92 2.82 5.40 -6.91
CA GLU A 92 2.73 6.20 -8.13
C GLU A 92 3.99 6.07 -9.01
N ALA A 93 5.17 6.05 -8.39
CA ALA A 93 6.45 5.88 -9.08
C ALA A 93 6.72 4.43 -9.55
N GLY A 94 5.84 3.47 -9.28
CA GLY A 94 6.02 2.07 -9.66
C GLY A 94 7.04 1.33 -8.80
N HIS A 95 7.39 1.85 -7.62
CA HIS A 95 8.31 1.20 -6.68
C HIS A 95 7.60 0.10 -5.87
N VAL A 96 6.79 -0.73 -6.55
CA VAL A 96 5.99 -1.80 -5.97
C VAL A 96 6.39 -3.12 -6.59
N GLU A 97 6.64 -4.11 -5.73
CA GLU A 97 6.91 -5.49 -6.15
C GLU A 97 5.88 -6.43 -5.52
N LYS A 98 5.38 -7.37 -6.33
CA LYS A 98 4.66 -8.57 -5.88
C LYS A 98 5.63 -9.74 -5.93
N ILE A 99 5.90 -10.35 -4.79
CA ILE A 99 6.77 -11.50 -4.64
C ILE A 99 5.90 -12.71 -4.30
N SER A 100 5.69 -13.56 -5.29
CA SER A 100 4.97 -14.82 -5.13
C SER A 100 5.96 -15.90 -4.70
N LYS A 101 5.67 -16.59 -3.60
CA LYS A 101 6.49 -17.66 -3.04
C LYS A 101 5.79 -18.98 -3.31
N PHE A 102 6.52 -19.93 -3.87
CA PHE A 102 6.03 -21.26 -4.26
C PHE A 102 6.80 -22.35 -3.52
N ASP A 103 6.14 -23.46 -3.23
CA ASP A 103 6.82 -24.68 -2.81
C ASP A 103 7.65 -25.22 -3.99
N ALA A 104 8.95 -25.44 -3.77
CA ALA A 104 9.86 -25.89 -4.82
C ALA A 104 9.53 -27.30 -5.35
N MET A 105 8.88 -28.14 -4.54
CA MET A 105 8.55 -29.53 -4.86
C MET A 105 7.21 -29.65 -5.58
N THR A 106 6.20 -28.88 -5.16
CA THR A 106 4.83 -29.00 -5.69
C THR A 106 4.44 -27.88 -6.66
N ASP A 107 5.24 -26.82 -6.76
CA ASP A 107 4.92 -25.56 -7.48
C ASP A 107 3.62 -24.90 -6.98
N GLU A 108 3.17 -25.23 -5.76
CA GLU A 108 2.00 -24.62 -5.16
C GLU A 108 2.33 -23.24 -4.59
N LEU A 109 1.44 -22.27 -4.79
CA LEU A 109 1.58 -20.94 -4.23
C LEU A 109 1.35 -20.98 -2.71
N ILE A 110 2.40 -20.67 -1.94
CA ILE A 110 2.38 -20.73 -0.47
C ILE A 110 2.19 -19.36 0.18
N ALA A 111 2.59 -18.27 -0.50
CA ALA A 111 2.41 -16.91 -0.01
C ALA A 111 2.61 -15.85 -1.09
N ILE A 112 2.10 -14.67 -0.79
CA ILE A 112 2.34 -13.46 -1.57
C ILE A 112 2.85 -12.37 -0.63
N GLU A 113 3.98 -11.78 -0.96
CA GLU A 113 4.53 -10.60 -0.30
C GLU A 113 4.42 -9.40 -1.24
N MET A 114 3.95 -8.28 -0.72
CA MET A 114 3.97 -6.98 -1.37
C MET A 114 5.06 -6.14 -0.73
N ARG A 115 5.96 -5.59 -1.55
CA ARG A 115 7.01 -4.66 -1.10
C ARG A 115 6.84 -3.31 -1.79
N VAL A 116 6.84 -2.24 -1.01
CA VAL A 116 6.88 -0.86 -1.51
C VAL A 116 8.17 -0.21 -1.01
N ALA A 117 9.05 0.18 -1.93
CA ALA A 117 10.31 0.84 -1.58
C ALA A 117 10.07 2.34 -1.36
N LEU A 118 10.09 2.78 -0.09
CA LEU A 118 9.75 4.14 0.35
C LEU A 118 10.94 5.10 0.31
N GLY A 119 12.15 4.55 0.29
CA GLY A 119 13.44 5.24 0.25
C GLY A 119 14.59 4.27 0.57
N PRO A 120 15.85 4.74 0.54
CA PRO A 120 17.00 3.90 0.85
C PRO A 120 16.89 3.27 2.24
N GLY A 121 16.81 1.93 2.29
CA GLY A 121 16.70 1.18 3.55
C GLY A 121 15.34 1.24 4.23
N TRP A 122 14.34 1.88 3.61
CA TRP A 122 12.98 1.96 4.13
C TRP A 122 12.01 1.31 3.14
N ASP A 123 11.59 0.10 3.47
CA ASP A 123 10.56 -0.64 2.73
C ASP A 123 9.34 -0.80 3.62
N TRP A 124 8.15 -0.66 3.04
CA TRP A 124 6.97 -1.28 3.60
C TRP A 124 6.81 -2.69 3.02
N ARG A 125 6.47 -3.66 3.87
CA ARG A 125 6.24 -5.05 3.47
C ARG A 125 4.96 -5.57 4.11
N GLY A 126 4.11 -6.18 3.29
CA GLY A 126 2.96 -6.96 3.75
C GLY A 126 3.06 -8.37 3.18
N GLU A 127 2.86 -9.39 4.02
CA GLU A 127 2.80 -10.78 3.56
C GLU A 127 1.45 -11.42 3.88
N ARG A 128 0.86 -12.07 2.87
CA ARG A 128 -0.28 -12.97 3.03
C ARG A 128 0.19 -14.39 2.80
N ARG A 129 0.22 -15.19 3.88
CA ARG A 129 0.56 -16.60 3.83
C ARG A 129 -0.68 -17.46 3.60
N ILE A 130 -0.60 -18.38 2.64
CA ILE A 130 -1.68 -19.31 2.25
C ILE A 130 -1.45 -20.68 2.90
N ALA A 131 -0.20 -21.15 2.90
CA ALA A 131 0.18 -22.45 3.43
C ALA A 131 1.41 -22.36 4.34
N LYS A 132 1.68 -23.44 5.08
CA LYS A 132 2.89 -23.54 5.90
C LYS A 132 4.14 -23.41 5.02
N ALA A 133 5.16 -22.72 5.53
CA ALA A 133 6.45 -22.61 4.84
C ALA A 133 7.06 -24.02 4.62
N PRO A 134 7.38 -24.39 3.37
CA PRO A 134 8.09 -25.62 3.06
C PRO A 134 9.59 -25.47 3.35
N PRO A 135 10.36 -26.57 3.30
CA PRO A 135 11.82 -26.52 3.48
C PRO A 135 12.54 -25.69 2.40
N GLU A 136 11.99 -25.66 1.19
CA GLU A 136 12.57 -24.95 0.04
C GLU A 136 11.48 -24.16 -0.69
N GLU A 137 11.74 -22.87 -0.91
CA GLU A 137 10.83 -21.95 -1.58
C GLU A 137 11.44 -21.41 -2.87
N VAL A 138 10.64 -21.27 -3.92
CA VAL A 138 10.99 -20.55 -5.14
C VAL A 138 10.26 -19.22 -5.16
N TRP A 139 11.00 -18.13 -5.39
CA TRP A 139 10.45 -16.77 -5.37
C TRP A 139 10.33 -16.22 -6.80
N ARG A 140 9.16 -15.69 -7.14
CA ARG A 140 8.89 -15.04 -8.42
C ARG A 140 8.49 -13.59 -8.16
N THR A 141 9.23 -12.64 -8.74
CA THR A 141 9.00 -11.21 -8.54
C THR A 141 8.37 -10.58 -9.78
N HIS A 142 7.23 -9.92 -9.59
CA HIS A 142 6.61 -9.03 -10.55
C HIS A 142 6.77 -7.58 -10.08
N ARG A 143 7.20 -6.69 -10.99
CA ARG A 143 7.37 -5.26 -10.72
C ARG A 143 6.29 -4.49 -11.45
N TYR A 144 5.59 -3.63 -10.72
CA TYR A 144 4.57 -2.76 -11.32
C TYR A 144 5.21 -1.55 -11.98
N LEU A 145 4.52 -1.00 -12.98
CA LEU A 145 4.97 0.20 -13.68
C LEU A 145 4.57 1.48 -12.94
N ALA A 146 5.31 2.56 -13.22
CA ALA A 146 4.95 3.90 -12.80
C ALA A 146 3.65 4.35 -13.49
N TYR A 147 2.90 5.20 -12.81
CA TYR A 147 1.63 5.74 -13.30
C TYR A 147 1.82 6.72 -14.46
N ARG A 148 3.00 7.34 -14.52
CA ARG A 148 3.42 8.23 -15.59
C ARG A 148 4.64 7.64 -16.27
N ARG A 149 4.63 7.61 -17.60
CA ARG A 149 5.77 7.26 -18.45
C ARG A 149 6.48 8.52 -18.97
#